data_AF-A0AA43LDD3-F1
#
_entry.id   AF-A0AA43LDD3-F1
#
_cell.length_a   1.000
_cell.length_b   1.000
_cell.length_c   1.000
_cell.angle_alpha   90.00
_cell.angle_beta   90.00
_cell.angle_gamma   90.00
#
_symmetry.space_group_name_H-M   'P 1'
#
loop_
_entity.id
_entity.type
_entity.pdbx_description
1 polymer ?
#
loop_
_entity_poly.entity_id
_entity_poly.type
_entity_poly.pdbx_seq_one_letter_code
_entity_poly.pdbx_strand_id
1 'polypeptide(L)'
;MLDFLVEYGYIGLFLASFLAATILPFGSEFVFAGVIALGLDSWVCIAIATVGNWLGGMTNYYLGRLGKTEWIEKYLKVKKEKIDKIHTWLEGKGAAMAFFSFLPVVGDVIAIALGYMRANVYIVNISMLIGKFARYLIIAYGMKLIF
;
A
#
# COMPACT_ATOMS: atom_id res chain seq x y z
N MET A 1 -4.28 19.95 0.43
CA MET A 1 -3.82 18.77 1.21
C MET A 1 -2.64 18.09 0.53
N LEU A 2 -2.72 17.79 -0.77
CA LEU A 2 -1.58 17.30 -1.55
C LEU A 2 -0.41 18.30 -1.54
N ASP A 3 -0.68 19.59 -1.78
CA ASP A 3 0.36 20.64 -1.78
C ASP A 3 1.07 20.73 -0.43
N PHE A 4 0.29 20.68 0.66
CA PHE A 4 0.82 20.60 2.03
C PHE A 4 1.77 19.39 2.18
N LEU A 5 1.35 18.17 1.83
CA LEU A 5 2.20 16.98 1.96
C LEU A 5 3.48 17.06 1.10
N VAL A 6 3.40 17.67 -0.07
CA VAL A 6 4.56 17.88 -0.94
C VAL A 6 5.54 18.90 -0.33
N GLU A 7 5.05 19.95 0.34
CA GLU A 7 5.89 20.93 1.07
C GLU A 7 6.68 20.30 2.23
N TYR A 8 6.15 19.26 2.90
CA TYR A 8 6.88 18.51 3.94
C TYR A 8 7.90 17.51 3.36
N GLY A 9 8.08 17.45 2.04
CA GLY A 9 9.09 16.63 1.37
C GLY A 9 9.02 15.15 1.77
N TYR A 10 10.10 14.63 2.33
CA TYR A 10 10.22 13.23 2.75
C TYR A 10 9.20 12.81 3.82
N ILE A 11 8.92 13.66 4.81
CA ILE A 11 7.97 13.32 5.89
C ILE A 11 6.55 13.26 5.31
N GLY A 12 6.20 14.24 4.48
CA GLY A 12 4.89 14.25 3.83
C GLY A 12 4.71 13.07 2.88
N LEU A 13 5.77 12.65 2.18
CA LEU A 13 5.77 11.43 1.37
C LEU A 13 5.51 10.17 2.21
N PHE A 14 6.18 10.02 3.36
CA PHE A 14 5.95 8.90 4.26
C PHE A 14 4.49 8.82 4.70
N LEU A 15 3.94 9.93 5.20
CA LEU A 15 2.56 10.01 5.69
C LEU A 15 1.56 9.76 4.56
N ALA A 16 1.80 10.34 3.38
CA ALA A 16 0.98 10.12 2.21
C ALA A 16 0.95 8.64 1.81
N SER A 17 2.11 8.00 1.73
CA SER A 17 2.22 6.57 1.37
C SER A 17 1.60 5.64 2.41
N PHE A 18 1.78 5.93 3.70
CA PHE A 18 1.16 5.16 4.77
C PHE A 18 -0.37 5.28 4.77
N LEU A 19 -0.88 6.50 4.64
CA LEU A 19 -2.32 6.74 4.68
C LEU A 19 -3.02 6.27 3.39
N ALA A 20 -2.36 6.40 2.24
CA ALA A 20 -2.86 5.89 0.97
C ALA A 20 -3.01 4.36 0.99
N ALA A 21 -2.12 3.66 1.69
CA ALA A 21 -2.18 2.21 1.84
C ALA A 21 -3.17 1.76 2.92
N THR A 22 -3.78 2.66 3.70
CA THR A 22 -4.71 2.31 4.80
C THR A 22 -6.11 2.83 4.54
N ILE A 23 -6.31 4.15 4.68
CA ILE A 23 -7.65 4.76 4.82
C ILE A 23 -8.01 5.62 3.61
N LEU A 24 -7.02 6.18 2.93
CA LEU A 24 -7.24 7.30 2.04
C LEU A 24 -7.27 6.88 0.57
N PRO A 25 -8.37 7.16 -0.16
CA PRO A 25 -8.51 6.80 -1.57
C PRO A 25 -7.78 7.78 -2.50
N PHE A 26 -6.58 8.21 -2.11
CA PHE A 26 -5.71 9.02 -2.96
C PHE A 26 -4.40 8.29 -3.23
N GLY A 27 -3.90 8.42 -4.46
CA GLY A 27 -2.66 7.78 -4.86
C GLY A 27 -1.46 8.48 -4.22
N SER A 28 -0.73 7.77 -3.37
CA SER A 28 0.62 8.17 -2.92
C SER A 28 1.59 8.48 -4.07
N GLU A 29 1.27 7.99 -5.27
CA GLU A 29 1.99 8.22 -6.52
C GLU A 29 2.06 9.70 -6.90
N PHE A 30 0.99 10.47 -6.65
CA PHE A 30 0.96 11.89 -6.98
C PHE A 30 1.90 12.69 -6.06
N VAL A 31 1.90 12.39 -4.76
CA VAL A 31 2.82 13.01 -3.79
C VAL A 31 4.26 12.59 -4.12
N PHE A 32 4.48 11.30 -4.39
CA PHE A 32 5.78 10.77 -4.79
C PHE A 32 6.33 11.48 -6.04
N ALA A 33 5.51 11.63 -7.09
CA ALA A 33 5.91 12.31 -8.31
C ALA A 33 6.17 13.80 -8.07
N GLY A 34 5.32 14.46 -7.28
CA GLY A 34 5.45 15.87 -6.94
C GLY A 34 6.75 16.19 -6.22
N VAL A 35 7.12 15.42 -5.19
CA VAL A 35 8.35 15.68 -4.43
C VAL A 35 9.62 15.42 -5.25
N ILE A 36 9.62 14.42 -6.14
CA ILE A 36 10.74 14.20 -7.07
C ILE A 36 10.84 15.35 -8.07
N ALA A 37 9.71 15.85 -8.59
CA ALA A 37 9.69 16.99 -9.50
C ALA A 37 10.20 18.29 -8.84
N LEU A 38 10.10 18.41 -7.52
CA LEU A 38 10.70 19.50 -6.73
C LEU A 38 12.20 19.29 -6.43
N GLY A 39 12.82 18.23 -6.97
CA GLY A 39 14.26 18.00 -6.89
C GLY A 39 14.72 17.12 -5.73
N LEU A 40 13.80 16.45 -5.02
CA LEU A 40 14.21 15.47 -3.99
C LEU A 40 14.83 14.22 -4.62
N ASP A 41 15.74 13.58 -3.89
CA ASP A 41 16.44 12.40 -4.39
C ASP A 41 15.46 11.22 -4.59
N SER A 42 15.43 10.70 -5.81
CA SER A 42 14.49 9.65 -6.19
C SER A 42 14.68 8.36 -5.39
N TRP A 43 15.91 7.98 -5.03
CA TRP A 43 16.16 6.75 -4.26
C TRP A 43 15.70 6.88 -2.82
N VAL A 44 15.92 8.04 -2.19
CA VAL A 44 15.40 8.35 -0.85
C VAL A 44 13.87 8.36 -0.89
N CYS A 45 13.26 8.99 -1.90
CA CYS A 45 11.81 8.95 -2.08
C CYS A 45 11.29 7.52 -2.21
N ILE A 46 11.93 6.65 -3.01
CA ILE A 46 11.52 5.25 -3.18
C ILE A 46 11.57 4.51 -1.83
N ALA A 47 12.66 4.66 -1.07
CA ALA A 47 12.81 4.01 0.23
C ALA A 47 11.71 4.46 1.20
N ILE A 48 11.49 5.77 1.34
CA ILE A 48 10.53 6.34 2.26
C ILE A 48 9.09 5.97 1.90
N ALA A 49 8.74 6.09 0.62
CA ALA A 49 7.42 5.72 0.14
C ALA A 49 7.16 4.23 0.31
N THR A 50 8.17 3.39 0.06
CA THR A 50 8.09 1.93 0.27
C THR A 50 7.82 1.60 1.73
N VAL A 51 8.57 2.18 2.68
CA VAL A 51 8.38 1.90 4.11
C VAL A 51 6.99 2.37 4.57
N GLY A 52 6.58 3.59 4.20
CA GLY A 52 5.26 4.10 4.54
C GLY A 52 4.14 3.20 4.02
N ASN A 53 4.19 2.86 2.73
CA ASN A 53 3.16 2.03 2.09
C ASN A 53 3.14 0.59 2.63
N TRP A 54 4.32 0.01 2.90
CA TRP A 54 4.44 -1.32 3.51
C TRP A 54 3.85 -1.35 4.92
N LEU A 55 4.16 -0.38 5.78
CA LEU A 55 3.57 -0.29 7.13
C LEU A 55 2.06 -0.08 7.08
N GLY A 56 1.57 0.71 6.12
CA GLY A 56 0.13 0.87 5.90
C GLY A 56 -0.54 -0.44 5.48
N GLY A 57 0.05 -1.16 4.52
CA GLY A 57 -0.43 -2.48 4.10
C GLY A 57 -0.40 -3.52 5.23
N MET A 58 0.61 -3.50 6.09
CA MET A 58 0.67 -4.37 7.28
C MET A 58 -0.42 -4.02 8.29
N THR A 59 -0.77 -2.73 8.43
CA THR A 59 -1.92 -2.30 9.25
C THR A 59 -3.22 -2.93 8.74
N ASN A 60 -3.43 -2.93 7.42
CA ASN A 60 -4.59 -3.60 6.81
C ASN A 60 -4.61 -5.11 7.03
N TYR A 61 -3.45 -5.77 6.90
CA TYR A 61 -3.32 -7.19 7.21
C TYR A 61 -3.70 -7.48 8.67
N TYR A 62 -3.23 -6.69 9.63
CA TYR A 62 -3.58 -6.90 11.03
C TYR A 62 -5.06 -6.61 11.32
N LEU A 63 -5.63 -5.57 10.71
CA LEU A 63 -7.07 -5.30 10.79
C LEU A 63 -7.89 -6.48 10.24
N GLY A 64 -7.49 -7.04 9.09
CA GLY A 64 -8.06 -8.27 8.55
C GLY A 64 -7.94 -9.44 9.52
N ARG A 65 -6.76 -9.63 10.12
CA ARG A 65 -6.46 -10.71 11.06
C ARG A 65 -7.26 -10.67 12.35
N LEU A 66 -7.64 -9.47 12.81
CA LEU A 66 -8.56 -9.29 13.94
C LEU A 66 -9.97 -9.78 13.62
N GLY A 67 -10.35 -9.86 12.34
CA GLY A 67 -11.64 -10.40 11.90
C GLY A 67 -12.85 -9.53 12.22
N LYS A 68 -12.64 -8.29 12.70
CA LYS A 68 -13.73 -7.35 13.03
C LYS A 68 -14.20 -6.63 11.77
N THR A 69 -15.17 -7.23 11.07
CA THR A 69 -15.73 -6.67 9.83
C THR A 69 -16.26 -5.25 9.99
N GLU A 70 -16.79 -4.88 11.16
CA GLU A 70 -17.25 -3.51 11.42
C GLU A 70 -16.11 -2.49 11.40
N TRP A 71 -14.92 -2.88 11.86
CA TRP A 71 -13.74 -2.00 11.85
C TRP A 71 -13.21 -1.81 10.43
N ILE A 72 -13.20 -2.88 9.64
CA ILE A 72 -12.75 -2.83 8.25
C ILE A 72 -13.68 -1.93 7.43
N GLU A 73 -15.00 -2.07 7.60
CA GLU A 73 -15.96 -1.21 6.92
C GLU A 73 -15.87 0.24 7.40
N LYS A 74 -15.70 0.48 8.71
CA LYS A 74 -15.64 1.82 9.29
C LYS A 74 -14.36 2.58 8.91
N TYR A 75 -13.20 1.93 9.03
CA TYR A 75 -11.90 2.60 8.88
C TYR A 75 -11.35 2.50 7.46
N LEU A 76 -11.46 1.33 6.82
CA LEU A 76 -10.89 1.09 5.49
C LEU A 76 -11.93 1.33 4.37
N LYS A 77 -13.21 1.50 4.74
CA LYS A 77 -14.33 1.69 3.78
C LYS A 77 -14.44 0.55 2.77
N VAL A 78 -13.95 -0.65 3.15
CA VAL A 78 -14.03 -1.86 2.33
C VAL A 78 -15.19 -2.70 2.82
N LYS A 79 -16.22 -2.87 1.98
CA LYS A 79 -17.36 -3.72 2.31
C LYS A 79 -16.95 -5.19 2.40
N LYS A 80 -17.62 -5.94 3.27
CA LYS A 80 -17.38 -7.37 3.44
C LYS A 80 -17.45 -8.17 2.14
N GLU A 81 -18.35 -7.84 1.21
CA GLU A 81 -18.48 -8.62 -0.05
C GLU A 81 -17.22 -8.54 -0.92
N LYS A 82 -16.48 -7.42 -0.88
CA LYS A 82 -15.20 -7.30 -1.58
C LYS A 82 -14.12 -8.18 -0.94
N ILE A 83 -14.12 -8.24 0.39
CA ILE A 83 -13.18 -9.07 1.15
C ILE A 83 -13.47 -10.54 0.85
N ASP A 84 -14.74 -10.96 0.89
CA ASP A 84 -15.15 -12.35 0.62
C ASP A 84 -14.81 -12.76 -0.82
N LYS A 85 -15.01 -11.86 -1.81
CA LYS A 85 -14.62 -12.13 -3.20
C LYS A 85 -13.12 -12.34 -3.35
N ILE A 86 -12.30 -11.51 -2.70
CA ILE A 86 -10.84 -11.64 -2.74
C ILE A 86 -10.38 -12.86 -1.93
N HIS A 87 -11.03 -13.15 -0.80
CA HIS A 87 -10.79 -14.35 0.01
C HIS A 87 -10.95 -15.61 -0.84
N THR A 88 -12.10 -15.80 -1.49
CA THR A 88 -12.34 -16.95 -2.38
C THR A 88 -11.33 -16.99 -3.54
N TRP A 89 -10.93 -15.84 -4.09
CA TRP A 89 -9.91 -15.81 -5.13
C TRP A 89 -8.50 -16.15 -4.62
N LEU A 90 -8.22 -15.92 -3.34
CA LEU A 90 -6.95 -16.21 -2.67
C LEU A 90 -6.88 -17.64 -2.10
N GLU A 91 -8.00 -18.35 -1.98
CA GLU A 91 -8.02 -19.75 -1.56
C GLU A 91 -7.07 -20.58 -2.43
N GLY A 92 -6.15 -21.29 -1.78
CA GLY A 92 -5.13 -22.10 -2.45
C GLY A 92 -3.93 -21.34 -3.03
N LYS A 93 -3.91 -20.00 -3.02
CA LYS A 93 -2.81 -19.19 -3.62
C LYS A 93 -1.71 -18.78 -2.64
N GLY A 94 -1.94 -18.95 -1.34
CA GLY A 94 -0.96 -18.76 -0.29
C GLY A 94 -0.58 -17.31 0.01
N ALA A 95 0.30 -17.14 1.01
CA ALA A 95 0.68 -15.84 1.58
C ALA A 95 1.49 -14.95 0.63
N ALA A 96 2.15 -15.52 -0.39
CA ALA A 96 2.99 -14.79 -1.35
C ALA A 96 2.18 -13.83 -2.23
N MET A 97 0.86 -13.98 -2.28
CA MET A 97 -0.03 -13.07 -2.98
C MET A 97 0.02 -11.63 -2.44
N ALA A 98 0.59 -11.40 -1.25
CA ALA A 98 0.83 -10.05 -0.75
C ALA A 98 1.80 -9.26 -1.64
N PHE A 99 2.58 -9.92 -2.50
CA PHE A 99 3.33 -9.25 -3.58
C PHE A 99 2.42 -8.35 -4.43
N PHE A 100 1.24 -8.83 -4.82
CA PHE A 100 0.28 -8.09 -5.64
C PHE A 100 -0.42 -6.95 -4.90
N SER A 101 -0.11 -6.72 -3.61
CA SER A 101 -0.57 -5.53 -2.87
C SER A 101 -0.07 -4.21 -3.47
N PHE A 102 0.86 -4.28 -4.43
CA PHE A 102 1.36 -3.14 -5.17
C PHE A 102 0.28 -2.50 -6.07
N LEU A 103 -0.74 -3.26 -6.50
CA LEU A 103 -1.81 -2.75 -7.36
C LEU A 103 -2.68 -1.71 -6.63
N PRO A 104 -2.99 -0.56 -7.25
CA PRO A 104 -3.84 0.46 -6.63
C PRO A 104 -5.25 -0.10 -6.39
N VAL A 105 -5.85 0.25 -5.25
CA VAL A 105 -7.21 -0.14 -4.82
C VAL A 105 -7.38 -1.63 -4.50
N VAL A 106 -6.92 -2.53 -5.37
CA VAL A 106 -7.03 -3.99 -5.20
C VAL A 106 -6.05 -4.48 -4.14
N GLY A 107 -4.86 -3.89 -4.09
CA GLY A 107 -3.77 -4.37 -3.25
C GLY A 107 -4.07 -4.30 -1.75
N ASP A 108 -4.83 -3.30 -1.31
CA ASP A 108 -5.20 -3.14 0.09
C ASP A 108 -6.25 -4.16 0.52
N VAL A 109 -7.19 -4.51 -0.37
CA VAL A 109 -8.16 -5.59 -0.14
C VAL A 109 -7.46 -6.95 -0.07
N ILE A 110 -6.40 -7.17 -0.87
CA ILE A 110 -5.56 -8.37 -0.78
C ILE A 110 -4.92 -8.46 0.61
N ALA A 111 -4.35 -7.37 1.13
CA ALA A 111 -3.74 -7.36 2.46
C ALA A 111 -4.75 -7.70 3.56
N ILE A 112 -5.95 -7.09 3.53
CA ILE A 112 -7.05 -7.37 4.46
C ILE A 112 -7.46 -8.85 4.38
N ALA A 113 -7.69 -9.38 3.18
CA ALA A 113 -8.13 -10.75 2.97
C ALA A 113 -7.07 -11.76 3.45
N LEU A 114 -5.79 -11.54 3.16
CA LEU A 114 -4.70 -12.36 3.69
C LEU A 114 -4.62 -12.33 5.23
N GLY A 115 -4.90 -11.17 5.81
CA GLY A 115 -5.07 -11.00 7.24
C GLY A 115 -6.19 -11.87 7.78
N TYR A 116 -7.37 -11.76 7.17
CA TYR A 116 -8.57 -12.51 7.52
C TYR A 116 -8.35 -14.03 7.45
N MET A 117 -7.62 -14.50 6.43
CA MET A 117 -7.20 -15.90 6.28
C MET A 117 -6.10 -16.34 7.26
N ARG A 118 -5.56 -15.42 8.07
CA ARG A 118 -4.41 -15.64 8.95
C ARG A 118 -3.19 -16.20 8.20
N ALA A 119 -2.96 -15.72 6.98
CA ALA A 119 -1.82 -16.11 6.16
C ALA A 119 -0.49 -15.87 6.89
N ASN A 120 0.55 -16.65 6.57
CA ASN A 120 1.86 -16.55 7.25
C ASN A 120 2.43 -15.12 7.20
N VAL A 121 2.58 -14.50 8.37
CA VAL A 121 2.98 -13.10 8.50
C VAL A 121 4.36 -12.81 7.91
N TYR A 122 5.30 -13.74 7.99
CA TYR A 122 6.65 -13.55 7.45
C TYR A 122 6.64 -13.51 5.92
N ILE A 123 5.87 -14.41 5.29
CA ILE A 123 5.72 -14.44 3.83
C ILE A 123 4.97 -13.20 3.36
N VAL A 124 3.87 -12.83 4.03
CA VAL A 124 3.11 -11.60 3.71
C VAL A 124 4.03 -10.39 3.80
N ASN A 125 4.79 -10.28 4.89
CA ASN A 125 5.67 -9.15 5.15
C ASN A 125 6.71 -8.99 4.02
N ILE A 126 7.48 -10.04 3.73
CA ILE A 126 8.55 -9.99 2.72
C ILE A 126 7.95 -9.76 1.32
N SER A 127 6.91 -10.52 0.94
CA SER A 127 6.31 -10.39 -0.40
C SER A 127 5.67 -9.01 -0.60
N MET A 128 4.99 -8.47 0.41
CA MET A 128 4.42 -7.12 0.38
C MET A 128 5.52 -6.06 0.23
N LEU A 129 6.60 -6.16 1.01
CA LEU A 129 7.72 -5.21 0.93
C LEU A 129 8.31 -5.17 -0.49
N ILE A 130 8.57 -6.34 -1.08
CA ILE A 130 9.09 -6.45 -2.45
C ILE A 130 8.09 -5.83 -3.45
N GLY A 131 6.79 -6.13 -3.31
CA GLY A 131 5.76 -5.58 -4.17
C GLY A 131 5.66 -4.05 -4.10
N LYS A 132 5.65 -3.48 -2.89
CA LYS A 132 5.59 -2.02 -2.69
C LYS A 132 6.84 -1.34 -3.23
N PHE A 133 8.02 -1.94 -3.03
CA PHE A 133 9.26 -1.44 -3.62
C PHE A 133 9.21 -1.44 -5.16
N ALA A 134 8.75 -2.54 -5.76
CA ALA A 134 8.59 -2.65 -7.21
C ALA A 134 7.64 -1.57 -7.78
N ARG A 135 6.53 -1.25 -7.10
CA ARG A 135 5.64 -0.14 -7.51
C ARG A 135 6.37 1.18 -7.62
N TYR A 136 7.09 1.59 -6.58
CA TYR A 136 7.78 2.88 -6.59
C TYR A 136 8.96 2.91 -7.56
N LEU A 137 9.64 1.78 -7.76
CA LEU A 137 10.63 1.66 -8.85
C LEU A 137 9.98 1.89 -10.22
N ILE A 138 8.88 1.20 -10.53
CA ILE A 138 8.18 1.32 -11.82
C ILE A 138 7.73 2.77 -12.04
N ILE A 139 7.18 3.42 -11.02
CA ILE A 139 6.76 4.82 -11.10
C ILE A 139 7.96 5.74 -11.33
N ALA A 140 9.04 5.59 -10.57
CA ALA A 140 10.24 6.43 -10.71
C ALA A 140 10.89 6.29 -12.10
N TYR A 141 10.99 5.07 -12.61
CA TYR A 141 11.49 4.83 -13.97
C TYR A 141 10.52 5.35 -15.03
N GLY A 142 9.22 5.17 -14.85
CA GLY A 142 8.20 5.72 -15.74
C GLY A 142 8.27 7.24 -15.83
N MET A 143 8.50 7.93 -14.70
CA MET A 143 8.70 9.38 -14.68
C MET A 143 9.93 9.80 -15.48
N LYS A 144 11.07 9.09 -15.33
CA LYS A 144 12.29 9.36 -16.11
C LYS A 144 12.17 9.12 -17.62
N LEU A 145 11.12 8.43 -18.07
CA LEU A 145 10.86 8.22 -19.50
C LEU A 145 9.97 9.32 -20.09
N ILE A 146 9.24 10.05 -19.25
CA ILE A 146 8.29 11.10 -19.64
C ILE A 146 8.93 12.50 -19.59
N PHE A 147 9.91 12.70 -18.70
CA PHE A 147 10.70 13.92 -18.51
C PHE A 147 12.17 13.66 -18.85
#